data_AF-A0A3P6ST60-F1
#
_entry.id   AF-A0A3P6ST60-F1
#
_cell.length_a   1.000
_cell.length_b   1.000
_cell.length_c   1.000
_cell.angle_alpha   90.00
_cell.angle_beta   90.00
_cell.angle_gamma   90.00
#
_symmetry.space_group_name_H-M   'P 1'
#
loop_
_entity.id
_entity.type
_entity.pdbx_description
1 polymer ?
#
loop_
_entity_poly.entity_id
_entity_poly.type
_entity_poly.pdbx_seq_one_letter_code
_entity_poly.pdbx_strand_id
1 'polypeptide(L)'
;MIKPPKWLWFLDLTVGVVLVSGITSFFVWRRSEDFRKSTFSRVPRIADYFYETENIIGGQLRGTRLKRKDIHKWFPEEGDNQ
;
A
#
# COMPACT_ATOMS: atom_id res chain seq x y z
N MET A 1 20.36 16.23 -35.97
CA MET A 1 20.09 16.09 -34.52
C MET A 1 18.58 16.22 -34.32
N ILE A 2 17.90 15.12 -34.01
CA ILE A 2 16.44 15.10 -33.81
C ILE A 2 16.18 15.51 -32.35
N LYS A 3 15.49 16.64 -32.12
CA LYS A 3 15.06 17.03 -30.77
C LYS A 3 13.94 16.08 -30.33
N PRO A 4 13.98 15.53 -29.10
CA PRO A 4 12.93 14.64 -28.63
C PRO A 4 11.59 15.41 -28.55
N PRO A 5 10.47 14.76 -28.94
CA PRO A 5 9.14 15.38 -28.88
C PRO A 5 8.79 15.81 -27.46
N LYS A 6 8.22 17.01 -27.30
CA LYS A 6 7.82 17.56 -25.98
C LYS A 6 6.86 16.65 -25.20
N TRP A 7 6.12 15.77 -25.88
CA TRP A 7 5.20 14.81 -25.25
C TRP A 7 5.90 13.78 -24.33
N LEU A 8 7.19 13.54 -24.55
CA LEU A 8 7.96 12.50 -23.87
C LEU A 8 8.32 12.99 -22.47
N TRP A 9 8.61 14.29 -22.38
CA TRP A 9 8.78 15.00 -21.12
C TRP A 9 7.49 15.00 -20.28
N PHE A 10 6.31 15.15 -20.91
CA PHE A 10 5.05 15.07 -20.19
C PHE A 10 4.77 13.65 -19.69
N LEU A 11 5.07 12.62 -20.49
CA LEU A 11 4.97 11.22 -20.07
C LEU A 11 5.90 10.93 -18.89
N ASP A 12 7.18 11.30 -18.97
CA ASP A 12 8.14 11.11 -17.88
C ASP A 12 7.69 11.82 -16.59
N LEU A 13 7.16 13.04 -16.70
CA LEU A 13 6.70 13.79 -15.55
C LEU A 13 5.45 13.14 -14.92
N THR A 14 4.50 12.69 -15.73
CA THR A 14 3.32 11.98 -15.21
C THR A 14 3.69 10.65 -14.55
N VAL A 15 4.59 9.88 -15.14
CA VAL A 15 5.09 8.62 -14.54
C VAL A 15 5.80 8.91 -13.22
N GLY A 16 6.65 9.94 -13.17
CA GLY A 16 7.33 10.37 -11.96
C GLY A 16 6.35 10.75 -10.84
N VAL A 17 5.31 11.55 -11.16
CA VAL A 17 4.28 11.95 -10.18
C VAL A 17 3.51 10.74 -9.65
N VAL A 18 3.11 9.82 -10.54
CA VAL A 18 2.40 8.59 -10.13
C VAL A 18 3.28 7.74 -9.21
N LEU A 19 4.55 7.53 -9.55
CA LEU A 19 5.48 6.78 -8.72
C LEU A 19 5.70 7.42 -7.35
N VAL A 20 5.98 8.73 -7.31
CA VAL A 20 6.19 9.46 -6.04
C VAL A 20 4.92 9.42 -5.18
N SER A 21 3.75 9.59 -5.78
CA SER A 21 2.48 9.52 -5.04
C SER A 21 2.24 8.13 -4.45
N GLY A 22 2.46 7.06 -5.23
CA GLY A 22 2.32 5.68 -4.75
C GLY A 22 3.28 5.34 -3.61
N ILE A 23 4.55 5.74 -3.75
CA ILE A 23 5.56 5.56 -2.68
C ILE A 23 5.14 6.33 -1.44
N THR A 24 4.72 7.59 -1.58
CA THR A 24 4.31 8.43 -0.45
C THR A 24 3.11 7.82 0.28
N SER A 25 2.09 7.37 -0.45
CA SER A 25 0.93 6.67 0.11
C SER A 25 1.34 5.39 0.84
N PHE A 26 2.28 4.62 0.28
CA PHE A 26 2.81 3.42 0.93
C PHE A 26 3.51 3.74 2.26
N PHE A 27 4.33 4.79 2.31
CA PHE A 27 4.95 5.25 3.56
C PHE A 27 3.93 5.73 4.59
N VAL A 28 2.87 6.43 4.15
CA VAL A 28 1.78 6.84 5.04
C VAL A 28 1.08 5.62 5.64
N TRP A 29 0.75 4.60 4.84
CA TRP A 29 0.16 3.35 5.34
C TRP A 29 1.09 2.58 6.28
N ARG A 30 2.40 2.63 6.04
CA ARG A 30 3.40 2.00 6.91
C ARG A 30 3.55 2.72 8.25
N ARG A 31 3.37 4.04 8.29
CA ARG A 31 3.52 4.86 9.50
C ARG A 31 2.23 4.98 10.30
N SER A 32 1.07 5.01 9.65
CA SER A 32 -0.22 5.22 10.32
C SER A 32 -1.12 4.01 10.15
N GLU A 33 -1.35 3.34 11.28
CA GLU A 33 -2.28 2.22 11.36
C GLU A 33 -3.74 2.66 11.15
N ASP A 34 -4.12 3.86 11.61
CA ASP A 34 -5.49 4.38 11.48
C ASP A 34 -5.86 4.65 10.00
N PHE A 35 -4.95 5.25 9.23
CA PHE A 35 -5.15 5.44 7.79
C PHE A 35 -5.28 4.11 7.07
N ARG A 36 -4.49 3.13 7.49
CA ARG A 36 -4.49 1.79 6.93
C ARG A 36 -5.82 1.07 7.22
N LYS A 37 -6.31 1.10 8.47
CA LYS A 37 -7.63 0.58 8.86
C LYS A 37 -8.76 1.25 8.07
N SER A 38 -8.75 2.58 7.97
CA SER A 38 -9.76 3.35 7.25
C SER A 38 -9.76 3.03 5.74
N THR A 39 -8.58 2.93 5.13
CA THR A 39 -8.46 2.62 3.70
C THR A 39 -8.84 1.17 3.41
N PHE A 40 -8.38 0.23 4.24
CA PHE A 40 -8.55 -1.20 4.00
C PHE A 40 -9.97 -1.68 4.32
N SER A 41 -10.66 -1.03 5.25
CA SER A 41 -12.09 -1.27 5.49
C SER A 41 -12.96 -0.85 4.30
N ARG A 42 -12.55 0.17 3.54
CA ARG A 42 -13.26 0.61 2.32
C ARG A 42 -12.85 -0.16 1.08
N VAL A 43 -11.56 -0.48 0.94
CA VAL A 43 -11.01 -1.11 -0.25
C VAL A 43 -10.05 -2.25 0.14
N PRO A 44 -10.59 -3.47 0.34
CA PRO A 44 -9.79 -4.63 0.77
C PRO A 44 -8.67 -5.00 -0.20
N ARG A 45 -8.86 -4.76 -1.51
CA ARG A 45 -7.83 -5.04 -2.53
C ARG A 45 -6.54 -4.25 -2.32
N ILE A 46 -6.63 -3.02 -1.80
CA ILE A 46 -5.44 -2.21 -1.49
C ILE A 46 -4.67 -2.83 -0.32
N ALA A 47 -5.37 -3.46 0.62
CA ALA A 47 -4.75 -4.19 1.72
C ALA A 47 -3.87 -5.34 1.20
N ASP A 48 -4.41 -6.15 0.28
CA ASP A 48 -3.67 -7.27 -0.31
C ASP A 48 -2.41 -6.78 -1.02
N TYR A 49 -2.52 -5.76 -1.86
CA TYR A 49 -1.37 -5.16 -2.54
C TYR A 49 -0.33 -4.61 -1.55
N PHE A 50 -0.76 -3.91 -0.50
CA PHE A 50 0.13 -3.37 0.52
C PHE A 50 0.89 -4.48 1.25
N TYR A 51 0.21 -5.54 1.70
CA TYR A 51 0.84 -6.64 2.42
C TYR A 51 1.73 -7.51 1.53
N GLU A 52 1.36 -7.69 0.27
CA GLU A 52 2.20 -8.35 -0.73
C GLU A 52 3.47 -7.53 -0.99
N THR A 53 3.33 -6.20 -1.12
CA THR A 53 4.47 -5.28 -1.27
C THR A 53 5.37 -5.28 -0.02
N GLU A 54 4.78 -5.25 1.18
CA GLU A 54 5.53 -5.43 2.44
C GLU A 54 6.19 -6.81 2.53
N ASN A 55 5.65 -7.83 1.89
CA ASN A 55 6.26 -9.15 1.81
C ASN A 55 7.49 -9.17 0.89
N ILE A 56 7.42 -8.45 -0.23
CA ILE A 56 8.53 -8.31 -1.17
C ILE A 56 9.66 -7.46 -0.54
N ILE A 57 9.31 -6.33 0.07
CA ILE A 57 10.28 -5.40 0.68
C ILE A 57 10.83 -5.93 2.01
N GLY A 58 9.96 -6.54 2.81
CA GLY A 58 10.26 -6.98 4.18
C GLY A 58 10.71 -8.43 4.31
N GLY A 59 10.72 -9.18 3.20
CA GLY A 59 11.00 -10.62 3.14
C GLY A 59 9.73 -11.48 3.21
N GLN A 60 9.81 -12.71 2.66
CA GLN A 60 8.71 -13.63 2.28
C GLN A 60 7.62 -13.91 3.34
N LEU A 61 7.82 -13.55 4.61
CA LEU A 61 6.85 -13.77 5.70
C LEU A 61 6.48 -12.50 6.49
N ARG A 62 7.12 -11.35 6.25
CA ARG A 62 6.97 -10.16 7.10
C ARG A 62 5.62 -9.47 6.88
N GLY A 63 5.22 -9.32 5.62
CA GLY A 63 3.93 -8.72 5.26
C GLY A 63 2.73 -9.56 5.72
N THR A 64 2.84 -10.89 5.61
CA THR A 64 1.79 -11.83 6.03
C THR A 64 1.57 -11.82 7.54
N ARG A 65 2.65 -11.73 8.33
CA ARG A 65 2.57 -11.57 9.79
C ARG A 65 1.93 -10.24 10.18
N LEU A 66 2.29 -9.16 9.48
CA LEU A 66 1.71 -7.84 9.68
C LEU A 66 0.20 -7.88 9.39
N LYS A 67 -0.22 -8.46 8.25
CA LYS A 67 -1.63 -8.66 7.86
C LYS A 67 -2.41 -9.36 8.95
N ARG A 68 -1.91 -10.50 9.44
CA ARG A 68 -2.59 -11.28 10.49
C ARG A 68 -2.75 -10.47 11.78
N LYS A 69 -1.70 -9.77 12.21
CA LYS A 69 -1.72 -8.93 13.41
C LYS A 69 -2.73 -7.79 13.28
N ASP A 70 -2.75 -7.12 12.13
CA ASP A 70 -3.64 -5.99 11.89
C ASP A 70 -5.11 -6.42 11.81
N ILE A 71 -5.41 -7.53 11.10
CA ILE A 71 -6.77 -8.08 11.03
C ILE A 71 -7.28 -8.40 12.43
N HIS A 72 -6.49 -9.12 13.23
CA HIS A 72 -6.87 -9.48 14.60
C HIS A 72 -7.08 -8.25 15.51
N LYS A 73 -6.30 -7.18 15.28
CA LYS A 73 -6.41 -5.93 16.04
C LYS A 73 -7.58 -5.05 15.59
N TRP A 74 -7.89 -5.02 14.29
CA TRP A 74 -8.94 -4.17 13.73
C TRP A 74 -10.32 -4.78 13.80
N PHE A 75 -10.38 -6.11 13.69
CA PHE A 75 -11.57 -6.94 13.74
C PHE A 75 -11.31 -8.06 14.75
N PRO A 76 -11.18 -7.73 16.05
CA PRO A 76 -11.21 -8.77 17.08
C PRO A 76 -12.54 -9.51 16.91
N GLU A 77 -12.50 -10.83 16.76
CA GLU A 77 -13.71 -11.63 16.64
C GLU A 77 -14.64 -11.29 17.81
N GLU A 78 -15.83 -10.74 17.52
CA GLU A 78 -16.93 -10.61 18.48
C GLU A 78 -17.57 -11.99 18.76
N GLY A 79 -16.75 -13.02 18.97
CA GLY A 79 -17.16 -14.41 18.74
C GLY A 79 -16.61 -15.43 19.72
N ASP A 80 -16.18 -15.05 20.94
CA ASP A 80 -15.92 -16.01 22.03
C ASP A 80 -16.97 -15.87 23.16
N ASN A 81 -18.21 -15.59 22.76
CA ASN A 81 -19.41 -15.73 23.58
C ASN A 81 -20.34 -16.75 22.90
N GLN A 82 -19.97 -18.02 22.87
CA GLN A 82 -20.93 -19.13 22.81
C GLN A 82 -20.35 -20.41 23.41
#